data_AF-A0A2U2S0H5-F1
#
_entry.id   AF-A0A2U2S0H5-F1
#
_cell.length_a   1.000
_cell.length_b   1.000
_cell.length_c   1.000
_cell.angle_alpha   90.00
_cell.angle_beta   90.00
_cell.angle_gamma   90.00
#
_symmetry.space_group_name_H-M   'P 1'
#
loop_
_entity.id
_entity.type
_entity.pdbx_description
1 polymer ?
#
loop_
_entity_poly.entity_id
_entity_poly.type
_entity_poly.pdbx_seq_one_letter_code
_entity_poly.pdbx_strand_id
1 'polypeptide(L)' 'MKVINTSIDLHGIRHKEALEKVETELLNLQEKGSFSLTIITGNSSILQERILKKLREQNKLTYYIPSWNLGQIIVDFVKL' A
#
# COMPACT_ATOMS: atom_id res chain seq x y z
N MET A 1 7.65 -10.28 -17.88
CA MET A 1 8.05 -9.14 -17.02
C MET A 1 7.93 -9.59 -15.58
N LYS A 2 8.96 -9.41 -14.73
CA LYS A 2 8.93 -9.88 -13.33
C LYS A 2 8.15 -8.88 -12.48
N VAL A 3 7.09 -9.33 -11.82
CA VAL A 3 6.34 -8.52 -10.84
C VAL A 3 7.02 -8.65 -9.48
N ILE A 4 7.25 -7.52 -8.82
CA ILE A 4 7.80 -7.48 -7.47
C ILE A 4 6.66 -7.73 -6.48
N ASN A 5 6.77 -8.76 -5.64
CA ASN A 5 5.81 -9.01 -4.56
C ASN A 5 6.48 -8.69 -3.24
N THR A 6 5.88 -7.79 -2.45
CA THR A 6 6.43 -7.39 -1.15
C THR A 6 5.34 -6.98 -0.17
N SER A 7 5.69 -6.79 1.09
CA SER A 7 4.79 -6.36 2.15
C SER A 7 5.46 -5.39 3.11
N ILE A 8 4.67 -4.45 3.65
CA ILE A 8 5.09 -3.57 4.75
C ILE A 8 4.13 -3.70 5.93
N ASP A 9 4.68 -3.77 7.15
CA ASP A 9 3.89 -3.81 8.38
C ASP A 9 3.87 -2.44 9.06
N LEU A 10 2.65 -1.91 9.24
CA LEU A 10 2.37 -0.62 9.85
C LEU A 10 1.58 -0.75 11.15
N HIS A 11 1.33 -1.97 11.63
CA HIS A 11 0.60 -2.21 12.85
C HIS A 11 1.31 -1.56 14.06
N GLY A 12 0.57 -0.77 14.82
CA GLY A 12 1.09 -0.08 16.01
C GLY A 12 1.97 1.14 15.72
N ILE A 13 2.19 1.50 14.45
CA ILE A 13 2.96 2.69 14.07
C ILE A 13 2.09 3.94 14.13
N ARG A 14 2.69 5.08 14.49
CA ARG A 14 2.01 6.39 14.45
C ARG A 14 1.52 6.68 13.03
N HIS A 15 0.27 7.14 12.90
CA HIS A 15 -0.36 7.34 11.58
C HIS A 15 0.45 8.24 10.62
N LYS A 16 1.13 9.28 11.13
CA LYS A 16 1.98 10.14 10.29
C LYS A 16 3.15 9.37 9.69
N GLU A 17 3.90 8.65 10.53
CA GLU A 17 5.04 7.83 10.12
C GLU A 17 4.60 6.70 9.18
N ALA A 18 3.45 6.09 9.44
CA ALA A 18 2.88 5.06 8.57
C ALA A 18 2.61 5.60 7.15
N LEU A 19 2.06 6.81 7.02
CA LEU A 19 1.80 7.43 5.72
C LEU A 19 3.07 7.82 4.95
N GLU A 20 4.12 8.22 5.67
CA GLU A 20 5.44 8.52 5.09
C GLU A 20 6.12 7.24 4.58
N LYS A 21 6.04 6.15 5.35
CA LYS A 21 6.54 4.82 4.94
C LYS A 21 5.84 4.29 3.69
N VAL A 22 4.51 4.40 3.63
CA VAL A 22 3.73 3.99 2.45
C VAL A 22 4.17 4.74 1.20
N GLU A 23 4.34 6.07 1.28
CA GLU A 23 4.75 6.88 0.13
C GLU A 23 6.15 6.53 -0.36
N THR A 24 7.09 6.43 0.57
CA THR A 24 8.47 6.07 0.27
C THR A 24 8.54 4.72 -0.42
N GLU A 25 7.79 3.72 0.07
CA GLU A 25 7.79 2.39 -0.51
C GLU A 25 7.16 2.36 -1.90
N LEU A 26 6.03 3.06 -2.10
CA LEU A 26 5.37 3.14 -3.41
C LEU A 26 6.32 3.75 -4.47
N LEU A 27 6.97 4.87 -4.16
CA LEU A 27 7.93 5.52 -5.07
C LEU A 27 9.08 4.57 -5.43
N ASN A 28 9.68 3.94 -4.41
CA ASN A 28 10.78 2.98 -4.61
C ASN A 28 10.37 1.79 -5.49
N LEU A 29 9.14 1.28 -5.35
CA LEU A 29 8.66 0.16 -6.15
C LEU A 29 8.31 0.56 -7.58
N GLN A 30 7.69 1.74 -7.78
CA GLN A 30 7.38 2.27 -9.10
C GLN A 30 8.65 2.46 -9.96
N GLU A 31 9.74 2.92 -9.36
CA GLU A 31 11.04 3.04 -10.05
C GLU A 31 11.54 1.68 -10.53
N LYS A 32 11.41 0.64 -9.69
CA LYS A 32 11.89 -0.72 -9.96
C LYS A 32 11.06 -1.48 -10.98
N GLY A 33 9.77 -1.17 -11.13
CA GLY A 33 8.91 -1.83 -12.12
C GLY A 33 7.47 -2.05 -11.67
N SER A 34 6.84 -3.08 -12.23
CA SER A 34 5.51 -3.51 -11.80
C SER A 34 5.59 -4.22 -10.46
N PHE A 35 4.62 -3.98 -9.57
CA PHE A 35 4.61 -4.55 -8.23
C PHE A 35 3.20 -4.89 -7.74
N SER A 36 3.18 -5.75 -6.72
CA SER A 36 2.07 -5.98 -5.81
C SER A 36 2.59 -5.79 -4.38
N LEU A 37 2.07 -4.77 -3.68
CA LEU A 37 2.45 -4.39 -2.33
C LEU A 37 1.30 -4.72 -1.37
N THR A 38 1.58 -5.53 -0.35
CA THR A 38 0.65 -5.75 0.77
C THR A 38 0.99 -4.81 1.93
N ILE A 39 0.06 -3.92 2.27
CA ILE A 39 0.17 -3.00 3.40
C ILE A 39 -0.62 -3.59 4.58
N ILE A 40 0.07 -3.96 5.66
CA ILE A 40 -0.55 -4.49 6.87
C ILE A 40 -0.83 -3.32 7.83
N THR A 41 -2.11 -3.03 8.04
CA THR A 41 -2.58 -1.90 8.85
C THR A 41 -3.10 -2.31 10.23
N GLY A 42 -3.29 -3.62 10.45
CA GLY A 42 -4.13 -4.12 11.54
C GLY A 42 -5.59 -3.68 11.36
N ASN A 43 -6.39 -3.68 12.43
CA ASN A 43 -7.81 -3.29 12.37
C ASN A 43 -8.03 -1.77 12.50
N SER A 44 -7.02 -0.94 12.23
CA SER A 44 -7.13 0.52 12.35
C SER A 44 -7.87 1.12 11.14
N SER A 45 -9.18 1.31 11.26
CA SER A 45 -10.01 1.94 10.22
C SER A 45 -9.52 3.36 9.85
N ILE A 46 -9.04 4.13 10.82
CA ILE A 46 -8.51 5.49 10.60
C ILE A 46 -7.22 5.44 9.76
N LEU A 47 -6.32 4.50 10.04
CA LEU A 47 -5.10 4.35 9.25
C LEU A 47 -5.44 3.90 7.83
N GLN A 48 -6.35 2.93 7.69
CA GLN A 48 -6.82 2.45 6.40
C GLN A 48 -7.43 3.59 5.57
N GLU A 49 -8.33 4.39 6.14
CA GLU A 49 -8.96 5.51 5.45
C GLU A 49 -7.91 6.50 4.91
N ARG A 50 -6.91 6.85 5.73
CA ARG A 50 -5.84 7.77 5.33
C ARG A 50 -4.98 7.22 4.21
N ILE A 51 -4.62 5.93 4.28
CA ILE A 51 -3.86 5.25 3.23
C ILE A 51 -4.68 5.21 1.94
N LEU A 52 -5.95 4.79 2.01
CA LEU A 52 -6.84 4.74 0.84
C LEU A 52 -7.03 6.12 0.20
N LYS A 53 -7.17 7.18 1.00
CA LYS A 53 -7.23 8.55 0.48
C LYS A 53 -5.97 8.90 -0.32
N LYS A 54 -4.79 8.58 0.22
CA LYS A 54 -3.51 8.83 -0.47
C LYS A 54 -3.36 8.00 -1.74
N LEU A 55 -3.79 6.73 -1.73
CA LEU A 55 -3.75 5.87 -2.91
C LEU A 55 -4.70 6.37 -4.02
N ARG A 56 -5.85 6.95 -3.67
CA ARG A 56 -6.77 7.59 -4.65
C ARG A 56 -6.15 8.77 -5.38
N GLU A 57 -5.21 9.46 -4.77
CA GLU A 57 -4.52 10.61 -5.36
C GLU A 57 -3.46 10.18 -6.39
N GLN A 58 -3.16 8.88 -6.49
CA GLN A 58 -2.15 8.33 -7.40
C GLN A 58 -2.79 7.71 -8.64
N ASN A 59 -2.42 8.20 -9.82
CA ASN A 59 -2.86 7.63 -11.08
C ASN A 59 -2.19 6.26 -11.31
N LYS A 60 -2.90 5.33 -11.96
CA LYS A 60 -2.40 4.00 -12.39
C LYS A 60 -2.14 2.98 -11.28
N LEU A 61 -2.50 3.28 -10.02
CA LEU A 61 -2.56 2.27 -8.96
C LEU A 61 -3.96 1.64 -8.93
N THR A 62 -4.02 0.33 -8.73
CA THR A 62 -5.24 -0.36 -8.32
C THR A 62 -5.05 -0.91 -6.91
N TYR A 63 -6.07 -0.84 -6.07
CA TYR A 63 -5.96 -1.31 -4.69
C TYR A 63 -7.29 -1.85 -4.17
N TYR A 64 -7.21 -2.77 -3.20
CA TYR A 64 -8.38 -3.34 -2.53
C TYR A 64 -8.03 -3.86 -1.13
N ILE A 65 -9.04 -3.95 -0.26
CA ILE A 65 -8.95 -4.69 1.01
C ILE A 65 -9.42 -6.11 0.73
N PRO A 66 -8.59 -7.15 0.95
CA PRO A 66 -8.99 -8.53 0.68
C PRO A 66 -10.06 -9.00 1.68
N SER A 67 -11.04 -9.76 1.19
CA SER A 67 -12.14 -10.29 2.02
C SER A 67 -11.68 -11.30 3.08
N TRP A 68 -10.53 -11.94 2.88
CA TRP A 68 -9.94 -12.89 3.82
C TRP A 68 -9.08 -12.22 4.91
N ASN A 69 -8.73 -10.93 4.77
CA ASN A 69 -7.99 -10.20 5.78
C ASN A 69 -8.26 -8.70 5.72
N LEU A 70 -9.20 -8.24 6.56
CA LEU A 70 -9.58 -6.83 6.64
C LEU A 70 -8.48 -5.91 7.20
N GLY A 71 -7.41 -6.48 7.76
CA GLY A 71 -6.26 -5.73 8.25
C GLY A 71 -5.23 -5.38 7.17
N GLN A 72 -5.48 -5.76 5.93
CA GLN A 72 -4.56 -5.58 4.80
C GLN A 72 -5.15 -4.68 3.72
N ILE A 73 -4.27 -3.99 2.99
CA ILE A 73 -4.57 -3.32 1.73
C ILE A 73 -3.58 -3.86 0.70
N ILE A 74 -4.07 -4.40 -0.41
CA ILE A 74 -3.25 -4.83 -1.53
C ILE A 74 -3.23 -3.71 -2.57
N VAL A 75 -2.05 -3.34 -3.04
CA VAL A 75 -1.82 -2.27 -4.03
C VAL A 75 -1.00 -2.83 -5.18
N ASP A 76 -1.57 -2.78 -6.38
CA ASP A 76 -0.95 -3.24 -7.61
C ASP A 76 -0.62 -2.07 -8.54
N PHE A 77 0.51 -2.17 -9.23
CA PHE A 77 0.96 -1.22 -10.24
C PHE A 77 1.54 -1.96 -11.44
N VAL A 78 1.11 -1.57 -12.64
CA VAL A 78 1.64 -2.08 -13.91
C VAL A 78 2.40 -0.97 -14.62
N LYS A 79 3.72 -1.17 -14.74
CA LYS A 79 4.59 -0.31 -15.55
C LYS A 79 4.34 -0.65 -17.03
N LEU A 80 3.84 0.34 -17.77
CA LEU A 80 3.64 0.28 -19.22
C LEU A 80 4.96 0.39 -19.97
#